data_AF-A0A813UEU9-F1
#
_entry.id   AF-A0A813UEU9-F1
#
_cell.length_a   1.000
_cell.length_b   1.000
_cell.length_c   1.000
_cell.angle_alpha   90.00
_cell.angle_beta   90.00
_cell.angle_gamma   90.00
#
_symmetry.space_group_name_H-M   'P 1'
#
loop_
_entity.id
_entity.type
_entity.pdbx_description
1 polymer ?
#
loop_
_entity_poly.entity_id
_entity_poly.type
_entity_poly.pdbx_seq_one_letter_code
_entity_poly.pdbx_strand_id
1 'polypeptide(L)'
;MTTNKVSPIITKDTLKTIFDNISENELFVCSLCACMCTNQNKHQLVSTKCGHLFGKNCIRKRLKETGQCPLCLKQLETRRDKQLRTMCLSSVVTIFPFEISQMRDERKQLRIRLNEINKRLERAKLKLNSNKKRLQIINKKILKKCKHIKNI
;
A
#
# COMPACT_ATOMS: atom_id res chain seq x y z
N MET A 1 -18.85 -15.45 -48.18
CA MET A 1 -18.38 -16.34 -47.10
C MET A 1 -17.54 -15.50 -46.13
N THR A 2 -18.16 -14.95 -45.09
CA THR A 2 -17.52 -14.05 -44.12
C THR A 2 -16.99 -14.89 -42.95
N THR A 3 -15.68 -15.06 -42.86
CA THR A 3 -15.05 -15.74 -41.72
C THR A 3 -15.05 -14.80 -40.53
N ASN A 4 -15.99 -15.02 -39.61
CA ASN A 4 -16.00 -14.42 -38.28
C ASN A 4 -14.73 -14.88 -37.54
N LYS A 5 -13.68 -14.05 -37.57
CA LYS A 5 -12.54 -14.19 -36.65
C LYS A 5 -12.99 -13.72 -35.28
N VAL A 6 -13.52 -14.63 -34.48
CA VAL A 6 -13.74 -14.41 -33.05
C VAL A 6 -12.35 -14.28 -32.43
N SER A 7 -11.99 -13.06 -32.02
CA SER A 7 -10.79 -12.81 -31.24
C SER A 7 -10.84 -13.68 -29.97
N PRO A 8 -9.75 -14.37 -29.59
CA PRO A 8 -9.78 -15.29 -28.47
C PRO A 8 -10.17 -14.55 -27.19
N ILE A 9 -11.21 -15.05 -26.51
CA ILE A 9 -11.60 -14.58 -25.18
C ILE A 9 -10.47 -15.02 -24.25
N ILE A 10 -9.59 -14.08 -23.89
CA ILE A 10 -8.52 -14.35 -22.93
C ILE A 10 -9.18 -14.60 -21.57
N THR A 11 -9.16 -15.85 -21.11
CA THR A 11 -9.74 -16.22 -19.82
C THR A 11 -8.86 -15.67 -18.68
N LYS A 12 -9.47 -15.47 -17.51
CA LYS A 12 -8.78 -14.99 -16.30
C LYS A 12 -7.58 -15.87 -15.92
N ASP A 13 -7.70 -17.18 -16.15
CA ASP A 13 -6.63 -18.14 -15.91
C ASP A 13 -5.48 -18.00 -16.92
N THR A 14 -5.81 -17.70 -18.19
CA THR A 14 -4.81 -17.40 -19.22
C THR A 14 -4.06 -16.12 -18.91
N LEU A 15 -4.77 -15.08 -18.42
CA LEU A 15 -4.13 -13.85 -17.94
C LEU A 15 -3.17 -14.14 -16.79
N LYS A 16 -3.60 -14.95 -15.81
CA LYS A 16 -2.76 -15.32 -14.67
C LYS A 16 -1.47 -16.02 -15.10
N THR A 17 -1.55 -17.00 -15.99
CA THR A 17 -0.37 -17.69 -16.53
C THR A 17 0.54 -16.74 -17.31
N ILE A 18 0.00 -15.78 -18.06
CA ILE A 18 0.80 -14.75 -18.75
C ILE A 18 1.52 -13.86 -17.74
N PHE A 19 0.84 -13.41 -16.67
CA PHE A 19 1.44 -12.60 -15.61
C PHE A 19 2.50 -13.37 -14.80
N ASP A 20 2.31 -14.66 -14.55
CA ASP A 20 3.25 -15.50 -13.80
C ASP A 20 4.55 -15.77 -14.60
N ASN A 21 4.54 -15.61 -15.93
CA ASN A 21 5.70 -15.80 -16.82
C ASN A 21 6.41 -14.49 -17.22
N ILE A 22 5.82 -13.33 -16.94
CA ILE A 22 6.45 -12.04 -17.23
C ILE A 22 7.06 -11.54 -15.93
N SER A 23 8.39 -11.37 -15.91
CA SER A 23 9.04 -10.76 -14.74
C SER A 23 8.42 -9.38 -14.47
N GLU A 24 8.15 -9.04 -13.21
CA GLU A 24 7.46 -7.80 -12.82
C GLU A 24 8.09 -6.53 -13.44
N ASN A 25 9.38 -6.60 -13.79
CA ASN A 25 10.11 -5.52 -14.45
C ASN A 25 9.75 -5.31 -15.93
N GLU A 26 9.27 -6.32 -16.66
CA GLU A 26 9.01 -6.24 -18.10
C GLU A 26 7.65 -5.62 -18.43
N LEU A 27 6.69 -5.66 -17.50
CA LEU A 27 5.33 -5.12 -17.70
C LEU A 27 5.28 -3.59 -17.73
N PHE A 28 6.33 -2.93 -17.26
CA PHE A 28 6.37 -1.47 -17.08
C PHE A 28 7.46 -0.81 -17.91
N VAL A 29 8.02 -1.48 -18.91
CA VAL A 29 9.08 -0.92 -19.76
C VAL A 29 8.49 -0.06 -20.88
N CYS A 30 9.06 1.12 -21.09
CA CYS A 30 8.71 1.95 -22.23
C CYS A 30 9.27 1.37 -23.52
N SER A 31 8.42 1.07 -24.51
CA SER A 31 8.85 0.55 -25.83
C SER A 31 9.65 1.55 -26.70
N LEU A 32 9.89 2.79 -26.24
CA LEU A 32 10.69 3.79 -26.96
C LEU A 32 12.10 3.95 -26.42
N CYS A 33 12.29 3.81 -25.10
CA CYS A 33 13.61 3.99 -24.47
C CYS A 33 14.09 2.77 -23.70
N ALA A 34 13.28 1.70 -23.65
CA ALA A 34 13.55 0.48 -22.90
C ALA A 34 13.82 0.72 -21.39
N CYS A 35 13.39 1.86 -20.83
CA CYS A 35 13.50 2.16 -19.41
C CYS A 35 12.22 1.80 -18.66
N MET A 36 12.35 1.48 -17.38
CA MET A 36 11.22 1.25 -16.48
C MET A 36 10.41 2.54 -16.25
N CYS A 37 9.10 2.47 -16.45
CA CYS A 37 8.17 3.56 -16.19
C CYS A 37 7.86 3.66 -14.69
N THR A 38 7.91 4.87 -14.14
CA THR A 38 7.72 5.11 -12.69
C THR A 38 6.52 6.01 -12.42
N ASN A 39 5.84 5.82 -11.29
CA ASN A 39 4.67 6.63 -10.90
C ASN A 39 4.99 8.08 -10.54
N GLN A 40 6.25 8.38 -10.23
CA GLN A 40 6.63 9.62 -9.57
C GLN A 40 7.28 10.64 -10.53
N ASN A 41 7.57 10.25 -11.77
CA ASN A 41 8.29 11.09 -12.72
C ASN A 41 7.49 11.40 -13.99
N LYS A 42 8.04 12.31 -14.79
CA LYS A 42 7.62 12.62 -16.17
C LYS A 42 7.57 11.38 -17.12
N HIS A 43 8.10 10.24 -16.67
CA HIS A 43 8.15 8.97 -17.40
C HIS A 43 7.21 7.92 -16.79
N GLN A 44 5.96 8.33 -16.56
CA GLN A 44 4.87 7.44 -16.15
C GLN A 44 4.36 6.61 -17.33
N LEU A 45 3.91 5.38 -17.07
CA LEU A 45 3.34 4.52 -18.10
C LEU A 45 1.99 5.07 -18.59
N VAL A 46 1.83 5.17 -19.90
CA VAL A 46 0.58 5.59 -20.54
C VAL A 46 0.22 4.64 -21.69
N SER A 47 -1.07 4.42 -21.89
CA SER A 47 -1.59 3.75 -23.08
C SER A 47 -2.10 4.77 -24.11
N THR A 48 -1.76 4.53 -25.37
CA THR A 48 -2.35 5.24 -26.50
C THR A 48 -3.77 4.70 -26.80
N LYS A 49 -4.56 5.42 -27.59
CA LYS A 49 -5.89 4.92 -28.04
C LYS A 49 -5.82 3.57 -28.78
N CYS A 50 -4.68 3.27 -29.42
CA CYS A 50 -4.47 1.99 -30.09
C CYS A 50 -3.97 0.87 -29.17
N GLY A 51 -3.83 1.12 -27.85
CA GLY A 51 -3.49 0.11 -26.85
C GLY A 51 -2.00 -0.04 -26.54
N HIS A 52 -1.11 0.56 -27.33
CA HIS A 52 0.33 0.49 -27.11
C HIS A 52 0.79 1.34 -25.91
N LEU A 53 1.78 0.83 -25.18
CA LEU A 53 2.29 1.37 -23.93
C LEU A 53 3.62 2.10 -24.11
N PHE A 54 3.75 3.26 -23.47
CA PHE A 54 4.97 4.08 -23.53
C PHE A 54 5.12 4.90 -22.24
N GLY A 55 6.33 5.39 -21.98
CA GLY A 55 6.54 6.47 -21.01
C GLY A 55 5.97 7.78 -21.54
N LYS A 56 5.23 8.50 -20.70
CA LYS A 56 4.46 9.71 -21.03
C LYS A 56 5.25 10.75 -21.81
N ASN A 57 6.47 11.05 -21.38
CA ASN A 57 7.34 12.01 -22.08
C ASN A 57 7.83 11.51 -23.45
N CYS A 58 8.19 10.24 -23.54
CA CYS A 58 8.71 9.66 -24.78
C CYS A 58 7.64 9.69 -25.87
N ILE A 59 6.42 9.24 -25.56
CA ILE A 59 5.35 9.27 -26.54
C ILE A 59 4.91 10.70 -26.87
N ARG A 60 4.90 11.63 -25.91
CA ARG A 60 4.59 13.05 -26.19
C ARG A 60 5.59 13.68 -27.15
N LYS A 61 6.89 13.41 -27.00
CA LYS A 61 7.91 13.90 -27.94
C LYS A 61 7.65 13.36 -29.33
N ARG A 62 7.43 12.05 -29.44
CA ARG A 62 7.20 11.41 -30.74
C ARG A 62 5.92 11.85 -31.43
N LEU A 63 4.84 12.06 -30.67
CA LEU A 63 3.59 12.59 -31.22
C LEU A 63 3.73 14.01 -31.74
N LYS A 64 4.57 14.87 -31.13
CA LYS A 64 4.85 16.21 -31.67
C LYS A 64 5.54 16.15 -33.04
N GLU A 65 6.37 15.13 -33.28
CA GLU A 65 7.10 14.96 -34.54
C GLU A 65 6.23 14.33 -35.64
N THR A 66 5.55 13.22 -35.34
CA THR A 66 4.90 12.40 -36.37
C THR A 66 3.37 12.36 -36.29
N GLY A 67 2.80 12.69 -35.14
CA GLY A 67 1.36 12.50 -34.89
C GLY A 67 0.88 11.05 -35.01
N GLN A 68 1.78 10.07 -34.90
CA GLN A 68 1.46 8.66 -35.13
C GLN A 68 1.99 7.78 -33.99
N CYS A 69 1.32 6.64 -33.76
CA CYS A 69 1.82 5.61 -32.86
C CYS A 69 3.15 5.04 -33.41
N PRO A 70 4.22 4.97 -32.60
CA PRO A 70 5.51 4.44 -33.05
C PRO A 70 5.50 2.95 -33.42
N LEU A 71 4.56 2.18 -32.86
CA LEU A 71 4.51 0.72 -33.04
C LEU A 71 3.57 0.28 -34.17
N CYS A 72 2.44 0.95 -34.35
CA CYS A 72 1.44 0.55 -35.35
C CYS A 72 1.09 1.63 -36.37
N LEU A 73 1.77 2.78 -36.33
CA LEU A 73 1.62 3.91 -37.26
C LEU A 73 0.22 4.54 -37.32
N LYS A 74 -0.73 4.07 -36.49
CA LYS A 74 -2.07 4.64 -36.41
C LYS A 74 -1.98 6.11 -36.02
N GLN A 75 -2.71 6.96 -36.74
CA GLN A 75 -2.78 8.39 -36.46
C GLN A 75 -3.32 8.63 -35.05
N LEU A 76 -2.59 9.43 -34.29
CA LEU A 76 -2.96 9.89 -32.97
C LEU A 76 -3.04 11.41 -33.06
N GLU A 77 -4.18 12.01 -32.72
CA GLU A 77 -4.33 13.47 -32.81
C GLU A 77 -3.33 14.12 -31.87
N THR A 78 -2.47 14.96 -32.43
CA THR A 78 -1.45 15.74 -31.72
C THR A 78 -2.06 16.72 -30.73
N ARG A 79 -3.33 17.09 -30.92
CA ARG A 79 -4.06 18.06 -30.11
C ARG A 79 -4.90 17.36 -29.04
N ARG A 80 -4.23 16.95 -27.96
CA ARG A 80 -4.68 16.89 -26.55
C ARG A 80 -4.16 15.63 -25.86
N ASP A 81 -3.77 15.80 -24.61
CA ASP A 81 -3.52 14.73 -23.63
C ASP A 81 -4.69 13.75 -23.45
N LYS A 82 -5.87 14.04 -24.02
CA LYS A 82 -7.03 13.14 -24.08
C LYS A 82 -6.77 11.82 -24.82
N GLN A 83 -5.71 11.73 -25.62
CA GLN A 83 -5.35 10.52 -26.36
C GLN A 83 -4.45 9.55 -25.57
N LEU A 84 -3.88 10.01 -24.45
CA LEU A 84 -3.02 9.22 -23.58
C LEU A 84 -3.77 8.93 -22.30
N ARG A 85 -4.04 7.65 -22.03
CA ARG A 85 -4.58 7.21 -20.75
C ARG A 85 -3.43 6.88 -19.82
N THR A 86 -3.31 7.66 -18.75
CA THR A 86 -2.38 7.36 -17.67
C THR A 86 -2.74 6.02 -17.06
N MET A 87 -1.81 5.08 -17.10
CA MET A 87 -1.92 3.84 -16.35
C MET A 87 -1.31 4.13 -14.98
N CYS A 88 -2.15 4.32 -13.96
CA CYS A 88 -1.66 4.39 -12.59
C CYS A 88 -1.14 2.99 -12.22
N LEU A 89 0.16 2.85 -11.95
CA LEU A 89 0.69 1.58 -11.43
C LEU A 89 0.15 1.29 -10.02
N SER A 90 -0.56 2.24 -9.40
CA SER A 90 -1.26 2.07 -8.12
C SER A 90 -2.30 0.94 -8.11
N SER A 91 -2.64 0.37 -9.27
CA SER A 91 -3.67 -0.68 -9.40
C SER A 91 -3.20 -1.96 -10.07
N VAL A 92 -1.95 -2.04 -10.54
CA VAL A 92 -1.39 -3.29 -11.08
C VAL A 92 -0.54 -3.91 -9.98
N VAL A 93 -1.24 -4.59 -9.07
CA VAL A 93 -0.79 -5.78 -8.33
C VAL A 93 0.73 -5.83 -8.10
N THR A 94 1.17 -5.39 -6.91
CA THR A 94 2.36 -5.83 -6.14
C THR A 94 2.86 -4.73 -5.20
N ILE A 95 1.97 -4.19 -4.36
CA ILE A 95 2.43 -3.95 -2.98
C ILE A 95 2.31 -5.33 -2.32
N PHE A 96 3.43 -6.04 -2.39
CA PHE A 96 3.73 -7.38 -1.89
C PHE A 96 2.65 -7.99 -0.97
N PRO A 97 1.96 -9.07 -1.39
CA PRO A 97 1.16 -9.89 -0.47
C PRO A 97 1.94 -10.30 0.78
N PHE A 98 3.27 -10.49 0.65
CA PHE A 98 4.18 -10.80 1.75
C PHE A 98 4.29 -9.67 2.77
N GLU A 99 4.59 -8.45 2.35
CA GLU A 99 4.79 -7.31 3.27
C GLU A 99 3.49 -6.93 3.98
N ILE A 100 2.35 -7.04 3.27
CA ILE A 100 1.02 -6.90 3.87
C ILE A 100 0.74 -8.03 4.88
N SER A 101 1.12 -9.28 4.58
CA SER A 101 0.96 -10.40 5.52
C SER A 101 1.85 -10.23 6.77
N GLN A 102 3.11 -9.83 6.61
CA GLN A 102 4.04 -9.54 7.70
C GLN A 102 3.53 -8.41 8.58
N MET A 103 3.08 -7.31 7.98
CA MET A 103 2.46 -6.18 8.70
C MET A 103 1.19 -6.59 9.44
N ARG A 104 0.38 -7.49 8.85
CA ARG A 104 -0.83 -8.02 9.51
C ARG A 104 -0.48 -8.91 10.70
N ASP A 105 0.55 -9.74 10.58
CA ASP A 105 1.02 -10.61 11.65
C ASP A 105 1.66 -9.80 12.78
N GLU A 106 2.49 -8.82 12.47
CA GLU A 106 3.07 -7.89 13.45
C GLU A 106 1.97 -7.13 14.19
N ARG A 107 0.97 -6.60 13.47
CA ARG A 107 -0.19 -5.94 14.07
C ARG A 107 -0.96 -6.87 15.01
N LYS A 108 -1.07 -8.16 14.67
CA LYS A 108 -1.73 -9.17 15.52
C LYS A 108 -0.90 -9.43 16.77
N GLN A 109 0.42 -9.57 16.65
CA GLN A 109 1.34 -9.77 17.78
C GLN A 109 1.31 -8.58 18.74
N LEU A 110 1.37 -7.35 18.22
CA LEU A 110 1.29 -6.13 19.02
C LEU A 110 -0.04 -6.02 19.78
N ARG A 111 -1.17 -6.42 19.16
CA ARG A 111 -2.47 -6.47 19.84
C ARG A 111 -2.48 -7.45 21.02
N ILE A 112 -1.89 -8.63 20.84
CA ILE A 112 -1.78 -9.63 21.92
C ILE A 112 -0.93 -9.05 23.06
N ARG A 113 0.23 -8.47 22.74
CA ARG A 113 1.15 -7.89 23.72
C ARG A 113 0.52 -6.71 24.47
N LEU A 114 -0.21 -5.85 23.78
CA LEU A 114 -0.96 -4.75 24.38
C LEU A 114 -1.98 -5.26 25.40
N ASN A 115 -2.72 -6.31 25.07
CA ASN A 115 -3.70 -6.90 25.97
C ASN A 115 -3.03 -7.47 27.23
N GLU A 116 -1.89 -8.14 27.09
CA GLU A 116 -1.13 -8.67 28.23
C GLU A 116 -0.62 -7.55 29.15
N ILE A 117 -0.04 -6.49 28.57
CA ILE A 117 0.44 -5.32 29.32
C ILE A 117 -0.72 -4.66 30.06
N ASN A 118 -1.87 -4.47 29.41
CA ASN A 118 -3.06 -3.89 30.03
C ASN A 118 -3.56 -4.73 31.22
N LYS A 119 -3.58 -6.06 31.08
CA LYS A 119 -3.93 -6.95 32.20
C LYS A 119 -2.96 -6.83 33.38
N ARG A 120 -1.65 -6.75 33.10
CA ARG A 120 -0.63 -6.57 34.15
C ARG A 120 -0.79 -5.22 34.85
N LEU A 121 -1.03 -4.16 34.07
CA LEU A 121 -1.27 -2.81 34.57
C LEU A 121 -2.49 -2.78 35.51
N GLU A 122 -3.57 -3.45 35.14
CA GLU A 122 -4.79 -3.48 35.94
C GLU A 122 -4.58 -4.19 37.28
N ARG A 123 -3.87 -5.33 37.27
CA ARG A 123 -3.48 -6.03 38.50
C ARG A 123 -2.59 -5.17 39.40
N ALA A 124 -1.62 -4.45 38.82
CA ALA A 124 -0.74 -3.56 39.56
C ALA A 124 -1.52 -2.40 40.19
N LYS A 125 -2.47 -1.80 39.46
CA LYS A 125 -3.36 -0.75 39.97
C LYS A 125 -4.19 -1.23 41.16
N LEU A 126 -4.77 -2.44 41.08
CA LEU A 126 -5.55 -3.02 42.18
C LEU A 126 -4.69 -3.20 43.44
N LYS A 127 -3.49 -3.77 43.31
CA LYS A 127 -2.54 -3.92 44.43
C LYS A 127 -2.16 -2.57 45.04
N LEU A 128 -1.86 -1.59 44.19
CA LEU A 128 -1.53 -0.24 44.62
C LEU A 128 -2.69 0.40 45.42
N ASN A 129 -3.93 0.24 44.97
CA ASN A 129 -5.11 0.76 45.66
C ASN A 129 -5.30 0.11 47.04
N SER A 130 -5.18 -1.22 47.12
CA SER A 130 -5.24 -1.95 48.39
C SER A 130 -4.15 -1.50 49.37
N ASN A 131 -2.91 -1.33 48.88
CA ASN A 131 -1.80 -0.85 49.70
C ASN A 131 -2.02 0.60 50.17
N LYS A 132 -2.53 1.49 49.31
CA LYS A 132 -2.92 2.86 49.69
C LYS A 132 -3.95 2.87 50.82
N LYS A 133 -4.99 2.03 50.74
CA LYS A 133 -6.00 1.89 51.81
C LYS A 133 -5.38 1.42 53.13
N ARG A 134 -4.50 0.40 53.08
CA ARG A 134 -3.78 -0.09 54.27
C ARG A 134 -2.92 1.00 54.92
N LEU A 135 -2.17 1.75 54.11
CA LEU A 135 -1.36 2.87 54.57
C LEU A 135 -2.21 3.96 55.22
N GLN A 136 -3.37 4.30 54.65
CA GLN A 136 -4.29 5.26 55.26
C GLN A 136 -4.77 4.82 56.64
N ILE A 137 -5.08 3.52 56.82
CA ILE A 137 -5.48 2.97 58.12
C ILE A 137 -4.33 3.05 59.13
N ILE A 138 -3.12 2.66 58.72
CA ILE A 138 -1.92 2.70 59.58
C ILE A 138 -1.62 4.15 59.98
N ASN A 139 -1.63 5.09 59.03
CA ASN A 139 -1.40 6.52 59.31
C ASN A 139 -2.43 7.06 60.30
N LYS A 140 -3.72 6.72 60.15
CA LYS A 140 -4.76 7.09 61.13
C LYS A 140 -4.47 6.53 62.52
N LYS A 141 -4.00 5.28 62.63
CA LYS A 141 -3.65 4.66 63.92
C LYS A 141 -2.44 5.35 64.57
N ILE A 142 -1.40 5.65 63.78
CA ILE A 142 -0.21 6.37 64.25
C ILE A 142 -0.60 7.76 64.75
N LEU A 143 -1.39 8.52 63.98
CA LEU A 143 -1.85 9.86 64.37
C LEU A 143 -2.63 9.85 65.70
N LYS A 144 -3.47 8.83 65.94
CA LYS A 144 -4.16 8.67 67.23
C LYS A 144 -3.18 8.43 68.38
N LYS A 145 -2.20 7.54 68.20
CA LYS A 145 -1.18 7.27 69.22
C LYS A 145 -0.32 8.50 69.51
N CYS A 146 0.12 9.23 68.48
CA CYS A 146 0.90 10.46 68.66
C CYS A 146 0.12 11.56 69.39
N LYS A 147 -1.20 11.67 69.19
CA LYS A 147 -2.05 12.59 69.96
C LYS A 147 -2.15 12.21 71.43
N HIS A 148 -2.19 10.91 71.74
CA HIS A 148 -2.22 10.44 73.12
C HIS A 148 -0.89 10.74 73.85
N ILE A 149 0.25 10.59 73.17
CA ILE A 149 1.57 10.90 73.72
C ILE A 149 1.77 12.41 73.96
N LYS A 150 1.16 13.29 73.15
CA LYS A 150 1.25 14.75 73.33
C LYS A 150 0.33 15.32 74.43
N ASN A 151 -0.59 14.52 74.96
CA ASN A 151 -1.57 14.92 75.97
C ASN A 151 -1.26 14.32 77.36
N ILE A 152 -0.07 13.73 77.54
CA ILE A 152 0.54 13.30 78.81
C ILE A 152 1.72 14.22 79.06
#